data_AF-A0A954GR80-F1
#
_entry.id   AF-A0A954GR80-F1
#
_cell.length_a   1.000
_cell.length_b   1.000
_cell.length_c   1.000
_cell.angle_alpha   90.00
_cell.angle_beta   90.00
_cell.angle_gamma   90.00
#
_symmetry.space_group_name_H-M   'P 1'
#
loop_
_entity.id
_entity.type
_entity.pdbx_description
1 polymer ?
#
loop_
_entity_poly.entity_id
_entity_poly.type
_entity_poly.pdbx_seq_one_letter_code
_entity_poly.pdbx_strand_id
1 'polypeptide(L)'
;MAKKQQQQEASAAETQSTDSILSDILDRMPATVEKTRGRDLVETLIKGVMSKTVTWDRSLTRTVLQAIDEIDRRMSKQLSAIMHHPEFQKLEGSWRGLDYLVKNTSTGPDLHLKVLNVSKKELHRDLTRALEFDQSALWRRVYEDGFGTAGGNAFGALVGDYEFSNDNMDIELLQGVASVAATAFAPFIAAAAPGLFGLDSFTELPQIRDLATTFDDATLYAKWNSFRNSDDSRFVVLTMPRVLAREPYGSNNRRIDEFKFEEFDLAKDNRTSVEARHDQYTWMNCAYVQATQLTKAFRDTAWCTRIRGFENGGKVEDLPFHVFRTSEGDREQKCPTEILIPDTRENELSKLGFLALCSYKDTDYAVFFGAQTVQKAKKYLGDHAATENAAISARLPYIMASSRIAHYLKCIARDKIGAFTERKELEDFLKRWISAYVLDSAT
;
A
#
# COMPACT_ATOMS: atom_id res chain seq x y z
N MET A 1 -66.60 1.34 -31.15
CA MET A 1 -65.49 1.08 -32.09
C MET A 1 -64.89 2.36 -32.69
N ALA A 2 -65.69 3.39 -33.02
CA ALA A 2 -65.20 4.66 -33.59
C ALA A 2 -64.16 5.44 -32.74
N LYS A 3 -64.28 5.45 -31.40
CA LYS A 3 -63.27 6.08 -30.52
C LYS A 3 -61.91 5.36 -30.50
N LYS A 4 -61.85 4.05 -30.76
CA LYS A 4 -60.60 3.29 -30.84
C LYS A 4 -59.89 3.49 -32.19
N GLN A 5 -60.66 3.67 -33.26
CA GLN A 5 -60.13 3.99 -34.60
C GLN A 5 -59.56 5.41 -34.67
N GLN A 6 -60.24 6.42 -34.10
CA GLN A 6 -59.69 7.79 -34.05
C GLN A 6 -58.41 7.89 -33.21
N GLN A 7 -58.24 7.05 -32.19
CA GLN A 7 -57.04 7.04 -31.35
C GLN A 7 -55.86 6.30 -32.04
N GLN A 8 -56.15 5.34 -32.92
CA GLN A 8 -55.16 4.70 -33.79
C GLN A 8 -54.74 5.59 -34.97
N GLU A 9 -55.65 6.36 -35.55
CA GLU A 9 -55.33 7.30 -36.64
C GLU A 9 -54.52 8.52 -36.14
N ALA A 10 -54.81 9.03 -34.93
CA ALA A 10 -54.00 10.08 -34.31
C ALA A 10 -52.57 9.61 -33.97
N SER A 11 -52.43 8.38 -33.47
CA SER A 11 -51.11 7.75 -33.21
C SER A 11 -50.32 7.48 -34.50
N ALA A 12 -50.99 7.08 -35.59
CA ALA A 12 -50.36 6.87 -36.89
C ALA A 12 -49.90 8.18 -37.55
N ALA A 13 -50.68 9.26 -37.40
CA ALA A 13 -50.33 10.59 -37.92
C ALA A 13 -49.15 11.23 -37.17
N GLU A 14 -49.07 11.08 -35.84
CA GLU A 14 -47.88 11.52 -35.07
C GLU A 14 -46.61 10.75 -35.47
N THR A 15 -46.73 9.45 -35.77
CA THR A 15 -45.60 8.60 -36.17
C THR A 15 -45.08 8.94 -37.59
N GLN A 16 -45.95 9.30 -38.54
CA GLN A 16 -45.54 9.76 -39.87
C GLN A 16 -44.86 11.14 -39.85
N SER A 17 -45.30 12.04 -38.96
CA SER A 17 -44.72 13.39 -38.85
C SER A 17 -43.29 13.37 -38.29
N THR A 18 -43.01 12.45 -37.37
CA THR A 18 -41.70 12.32 -36.71
C THR A 18 -40.65 11.69 -37.62
N ASP A 19 -41.03 10.70 -38.44
CA ASP A 19 -40.15 10.11 -39.45
C ASP A 19 -39.78 11.10 -40.57
N SER A 20 -40.72 11.96 -40.98
CA SER A 20 -40.48 13.03 -41.96
C SER A 20 -39.43 14.04 -41.45
N ILE A 21 -39.57 14.49 -40.20
CA ILE A 21 -38.62 15.42 -39.58
C ILE A 21 -37.24 14.78 -39.38
N LEU A 22 -37.19 13.49 -39.01
CA LEU A 22 -35.95 12.73 -38.91
C LEU A 22 -35.22 12.63 -40.25
N SER A 23 -35.95 12.38 -41.34
CA SER A 23 -35.36 12.33 -42.68
C SER A 23 -34.78 13.67 -43.15
N ASP A 24 -35.47 14.78 -42.87
CA ASP A 24 -35.00 16.13 -43.18
C ASP A 24 -33.73 16.52 -42.39
N ILE A 25 -33.60 16.04 -41.14
CA ILE A 25 -32.41 16.27 -40.32
C ILE A 25 -31.21 15.46 -40.85
N LEU A 26 -31.45 14.20 -41.24
CA LEU A 26 -30.41 13.31 -41.77
C LEU A 26 -29.83 13.80 -43.10
N ASP A 27 -30.66 14.42 -43.95
CA ASP A 27 -30.19 14.98 -45.23
C ASP A 27 -29.43 16.31 -45.07
N ARG A 28 -29.53 16.97 -43.91
CA ARG A 28 -28.74 18.17 -43.56
C ARG A 28 -27.42 17.84 -42.85
N MET A 29 -27.15 16.58 -42.54
CA MET A 29 -25.88 16.17 -41.91
C MET A 29 -24.72 16.16 -42.94
N PRO A 30 -23.48 16.42 -42.50
CA PRO A 30 -22.30 16.28 -43.35
C PRO A 30 -22.17 14.86 -43.89
N ALA A 31 -21.73 14.71 -45.15
CA ALA A 31 -21.56 13.41 -45.80
C ALA A 31 -20.54 12.47 -45.11
N THR A 32 -19.78 12.98 -44.13
CA THR A 32 -18.84 12.21 -43.31
C THR A 32 -19.51 11.37 -42.22
N VAL A 33 -20.80 11.62 -41.91
CA VAL A 33 -21.54 10.86 -40.91
C VAL A 33 -22.36 9.78 -41.60
N GLU A 34 -22.14 8.51 -41.25
CA GLU A 34 -22.99 7.42 -41.73
C GLU A 34 -24.45 7.67 -41.34
N LYS A 35 -25.35 7.66 -42.34
CA LYS A 35 -26.78 7.97 -42.14
C LYS A 35 -27.44 7.10 -41.07
N THR A 36 -27.01 5.84 -40.93
CA THR A 36 -27.51 4.90 -39.90
C THR A 36 -27.13 5.35 -38.49
N ARG A 37 -25.85 5.70 -38.27
CA ARG A 37 -25.35 6.22 -36.99
C ARG A 37 -25.96 7.58 -36.64
N GLY A 38 -26.14 8.44 -37.65
CA GLY A 38 -26.84 9.72 -37.49
C GLY A 38 -28.29 9.55 -37.02
N ARG A 39 -29.01 8.55 -37.57
CA ARG A 39 -30.39 8.25 -37.18
C ARG A 39 -30.48 7.82 -35.72
N ASP A 40 -29.62 6.89 -35.30
CA ASP A 40 -29.59 6.40 -33.92
C ASP A 40 -29.29 7.51 -32.91
N LEU A 41 -28.35 8.42 -33.24
CA LEU A 41 -28.00 9.55 -32.38
C LEU A 41 -29.16 10.54 -32.21
N VAL A 42 -29.85 10.88 -33.31
CA VAL A 42 -31.00 11.79 -33.29
C VAL A 42 -32.18 11.16 -32.55
N GLU A 43 -32.44 9.88 -32.78
CA GLU A 43 -33.50 9.15 -32.07
C GLU A 43 -33.23 9.06 -30.57
N THR A 44 -31.98 8.81 -30.18
CA THR A 44 -31.57 8.77 -28.77
C THR A 44 -31.74 10.14 -28.10
N LEU A 45 -31.39 11.23 -28.81
CA LEU A 45 -31.59 12.59 -28.30
C LEU A 45 -33.08 12.93 -28.11
N ILE A 46 -33.92 12.59 -29.09
CA ILE A 46 -35.38 12.81 -29.02
C ILE A 46 -35.96 12.03 -27.83
N LYS A 47 -35.60 10.76 -27.68
CA LYS A 47 -36.01 9.95 -26.52
C LYS A 47 -35.59 10.58 -25.19
N GLY A 48 -34.37 11.10 -25.09
CA GLY A 48 -33.85 11.76 -23.88
C GLY A 48 -34.55 13.09 -23.54
N VAL A 49 -34.97 13.86 -24.55
CA VAL A 49 -35.78 15.06 -24.36
C VAL A 49 -37.21 14.70 -23.93
N MET A 50 -37.81 13.69 -24.57
CA MET A 50 -39.17 13.23 -24.24
C MET A 50 -39.28 12.60 -22.85
N SER A 51 -38.24 11.92 -22.37
CA SER A 51 -38.17 11.37 -21.02
C SER A 51 -37.92 12.41 -19.93
N LYS A 52 -37.92 13.72 -20.26
CA LYS A 52 -37.56 14.83 -19.37
C LYS A 52 -36.17 14.71 -18.74
N THR A 53 -35.27 13.92 -19.34
CA THR A 53 -33.90 13.75 -18.84
C THR A 53 -33.01 14.93 -19.25
N VAL A 54 -33.41 15.69 -20.27
CA VAL A 54 -32.67 16.85 -20.79
C VAL A 54 -33.55 18.09 -20.76
N THR A 55 -33.07 19.19 -20.16
CA THR A 55 -33.72 20.50 -20.23
C THR A 55 -33.46 21.14 -21.59
N TRP A 56 -34.52 21.41 -22.35
CA TRP A 56 -34.38 22.04 -23.66
C TRP A 56 -33.98 23.52 -23.53
N ASP A 57 -32.83 23.88 -24.09
CA ASP A 57 -32.39 25.27 -24.28
C ASP A 57 -32.57 25.65 -25.76
N ARG A 58 -32.73 26.95 -26.04
CA ARG A 58 -32.85 27.52 -27.40
C ARG A 58 -31.60 27.23 -28.25
N SER A 59 -30.44 27.00 -27.60
CA SER A 59 -29.23 26.49 -28.24
C SER A 59 -29.13 24.96 -28.12
N LEU A 60 -29.25 24.27 -29.26
CA LEU A 60 -29.07 22.81 -29.33
C LEU A 60 -27.69 22.38 -28.78
N THR A 61 -26.65 23.16 -29.02
CA THR A 61 -25.31 22.90 -28.49
C THR A 61 -25.30 22.89 -26.96
N ARG A 62 -26.01 23.82 -26.29
CA ARG A 62 -26.12 23.82 -24.82
C ARG A 62 -26.90 22.62 -24.32
N THR A 63 -28.00 22.27 -24.99
CA THR A 63 -28.81 21.09 -24.69
C THR A 63 -27.99 19.80 -24.78
N VAL A 64 -27.17 19.64 -25.82
CA VAL A 64 -26.28 18.47 -25.99
C VAL A 64 -25.17 18.45 -24.95
N LEU A 65 -24.51 19.58 -24.68
CA LEU A 65 -23.47 19.65 -23.65
C LEU A 65 -24.01 19.35 -22.25
N GLN A 66 -25.21 19.82 -21.92
CA GLN A 66 -25.89 19.49 -20.65
C GLN A 66 -26.25 18.01 -20.57
N ALA A 67 -26.68 17.40 -21.67
CA ALA A 67 -26.95 15.97 -21.73
C ALA A 67 -25.67 15.14 -21.52
N ILE A 68 -24.56 15.54 -22.14
CA ILE A 68 -23.24 14.91 -21.94
C ILE A 68 -22.81 15.05 -20.47
N ASP A 69 -22.87 16.25 -19.89
CA ASP A 69 -22.49 16.48 -18.49
C ASP A 69 -23.33 15.63 -17.52
N GLU A 70 -24.63 15.44 -17.80
CA GLU A 70 -25.50 14.58 -16.98
C GLU A 70 -25.18 13.08 -17.15
N ILE A 71 -24.80 12.64 -18.35
CA ILE A 71 -24.31 11.27 -18.60
C ILE A 71 -22.99 11.06 -17.85
N ASP A 72 -22.04 11.97 -17.98
CA ASP A 72 -20.74 11.93 -17.30
C ASP A 72 -20.91 11.90 -15.78
N ARG A 73 -21.86 12.67 -15.24
CA ARG A 73 -22.20 12.64 -13.81
C ARG A 73 -22.76 11.30 -13.37
N ARG A 74 -23.62 10.66 -14.18
CA ARG A 74 -24.18 9.32 -13.87
C ARG A 74 -23.12 8.24 -13.98
N MET A 75 -22.31 8.28 -15.02
CA MET A 75 -21.17 7.37 -15.21
C MET A 75 -20.16 7.50 -14.08
N SER A 76 -19.84 8.74 -13.68
CA SER A 76 -18.95 9.01 -12.55
C SER A 76 -19.47 8.38 -11.26
N LYS A 77 -20.75 8.61 -10.92
CA LYS A 77 -21.36 7.99 -9.73
C LYS A 77 -21.32 6.46 -9.76
N GLN A 78 -21.61 5.86 -10.91
CA GLN A 78 -21.57 4.41 -11.05
C GLN A 78 -20.14 3.86 -10.97
N LEU A 79 -19.18 4.52 -11.62
CA LEU A 79 -17.78 4.10 -11.61
C LEU A 79 -17.17 4.28 -10.23
N SER A 80 -17.42 5.39 -9.55
CA SER A 80 -17.01 5.61 -8.15
C SER A 80 -17.57 4.52 -7.24
N ALA A 81 -18.85 4.13 -7.40
CA ALA A 81 -19.42 3.05 -6.61
C ALA A 81 -18.74 1.68 -6.85
N ILE A 82 -18.31 1.40 -8.09
CA ILE A 82 -17.55 0.19 -8.42
C ILE A 82 -16.14 0.26 -7.83
N MET A 83 -15.47 1.40 -7.98
CA MET A 83 -14.11 1.63 -7.50
C MET A 83 -14.01 1.64 -5.98
N HIS A 84 -15.02 2.17 -5.29
CA HIS A 84 -15.10 2.22 -3.83
C HIS A 84 -15.63 0.92 -3.21
N HIS A 85 -15.85 -0.13 -4.00
CA HIS A 85 -16.21 -1.43 -3.45
C HIS A 85 -15.02 -2.01 -2.67
N PRO A 86 -15.20 -2.51 -1.43
CA PRO A 86 -14.09 -2.94 -0.58
C PRO A 86 -13.17 -4.00 -1.21
N GLU A 87 -13.73 -4.94 -1.97
CA GLU A 87 -12.94 -5.97 -2.67
C GLU A 87 -12.08 -5.39 -3.79
N PHE A 88 -12.61 -4.41 -4.52
CA PHE A 88 -11.86 -3.74 -5.59
C PHE A 88 -10.77 -2.85 -5.00
N GLN A 89 -11.08 -2.06 -3.97
CA GLN A 89 -10.11 -1.21 -3.30
C GLN A 89 -8.96 -2.02 -2.69
N LYS A 90 -9.26 -3.18 -2.09
CA LYS A 90 -8.21 -4.07 -1.57
C LYS A 90 -7.29 -4.56 -2.68
N LEU A 91 -7.85 -5.01 -3.80
CA LEU A 91 -7.07 -5.46 -4.95
C LEU A 91 -6.26 -4.30 -5.56
N GLU A 92 -6.88 -3.13 -5.71
CA GLU A 92 -6.25 -1.92 -6.23
C GLU A 92 -5.10 -1.47 -5.32
N GLY A 93 -5.32 -1.42 -3.99
CA GLY A 93 -4.32 -1.03 -3.00
C GLY A 93 -3.09 -1.95 -3.02
N SER A 94 -3.30 -3.27 -3.12
CA SER A 94 -2.21 -4.25 -3.26
C SER A 94 -1.40 -4.07 -4.54
N TRP A 95 -2.07 -4.00 -5.70
CA TRP A 95 -1.37 -3.86 -6.99
C TRP A 95 -0.72 -2.49 -7.17
N ARG A 96 -1.34 -1.42 -6.67
CA ARG A 96 -0.73 -0.08 -6.67
C ARG A 96 0.42 0.03 -5.70
N GLY A 97 0.36 -0.62 -4.53
CA GLY A 97 1.49 -0.72 -3.61
C GLY A 97 2.68 -1.44 -4.26
N LEU A 98 2.43 -2.53 -4.99
CA LEU A 98 3.46 -3.21 -5.76
C LEU A 98 4.01 -2.33 -6.90
N ASP A 99 3.14 -1.64 -7.65
CA ASP A 99 3.55 -0.68 -8.70
C ASP A 99 4.40 0.46 -8.11
N TYR A 100 4.02 0.98 -6.94
CA TYR A 100 4.80 1.97 -6.19
C TYR A 100 6.19 1.43 -5.84
N LEU A 101 6.30 0.19 -5.33
CA LEU A 101 7.59 -0.43 -5.02
C LEU A 101 8.45 -0.58 -6.28
N VAL A 102 7.86 -1.05 -7.39
CA VAL A 102 8.58 -1.28 -8.65
C VAL A 102 9.06 0.03 -9.26
N LYS A 103 8.21 1.06 -9.33
CA LYS A 103 8.55 2.37 -9.92
C LYS A 103 9.63 3.11 -9.13
N ASN A 104 9.59 3.00 -7.80
CA ASN A 104 10.56 3.66 -6.93
C ASN A 104 11.83 2.84 -6.69
N THR A 105 11.93 1.64 -7.29
CA THR A 105 13.11 0.77 -7.16
C THR A 105 13.87 0.70 -8.47
N SER A 106 15.13 1.16 -8.45
CA SER A 106 16.07 0.97 -9.55
C SER A 106 16.56 -0.48 -9.57
N THR A 107 15.86 -1.36 -10.30
CA THR A 107 16.27 -2.75 -10.49
C THR A 107 17.50 -2.85 -11.39
N GLY A 108 18.32 -3.87 -11.15
CA GLY A 108 19.59 -4.07 -11.85
C GLY A 108 20.17 -5.46 -11.55
N PRO A 109 21.42 -5.73 -11.96
CA PRO A 109 22.04 -7.04 -11.72
C PRO A 109 22.18 -7.39 -10.22
N ASP A 110 22.32 -6.37 -9.36
CA ASP A 110 22.49 -6.56 -7.91
C ASP A 110 21.18 -6.48 -7.12
N LEU A 111 20.09 -6.00 -7.72
CA LEU A 111 18.80 -5.79 -7.05
C LEU A 111 17.65 -6.39 -7.85
N HIS A 112 17.09 -7.47 -7.30
CA HIS A 112 15.96 -8.20 -7.88
C HIS A 112 14.74 -8.14 -6.96
N LEU A 113 13.57 -7.92 -7.56
CA LEU A 113 12.28 -8.07 -6.90
C LEU A 113 11.64 -9.39 -7.38
N LYS A 114 11.27 -10.25 -6.44
CA LYS A 114 10.54 -11.50 -6.73
C LYS A 114 9.18 -11.43 -6.06
N VAL A 115 8.12 -11.66 -6.83
CA VAL A 115 6.74 -11.60 -6.36
C VAL A 115 6.18 -13.00 -6.23
N LEU A 116 5.59 -13.29 -5.08
CA LEU A 116 4.90 -14.54 -4.79
C LEU A 116 3.45 -14.22 -4.43
N ASN A 117 2.50 -14.63 -5.29
CA ASN A 117 1.08 -14.44 -5.02
C ASN A 117 0.57 -15.57 -4.12
N VAL A 118 0.30 -15.25 -2.86
CA VAL A 118 -0.25 -16.15 -1.85
C VAL A 118 -1.22 -15.35 -1.00
N SER A 119 -2.37 -15.94 -0.65
CA SER A 119 -3.27 -15.30 0.31
C SER A 119 -2.82 -15.54 1.76
N LYS A 120 -3.16 -14.62 2.68
CA LYS A 120 -2.84 -14.76 4.11
C LYS A 120 -3.30 -16.10 4.70
N LYS A 121 -4.49 -16.57 4.30
CA LYS A 121 -5.07 -17.85 4.73
C LYS A 121 -4.30 -19.06 4.20
N GLU A 122 -3.83 -19.00 2.95
CA GLU A 122 -3.02 -20.07 2.37
C GLU A 122 -1.64 -20.15 3.03
N LEU A 123 -1.04 -18.99 3.35
CA LEU A 123 0.24 -18.92 4.04
C LEU A 123 0.14 -19.50 5.46
N HIS A 124 -0.91 -19.15 6.21
CA HIS A 124 -1.18 -19.75 7.52
C HIS A 124 -1.38 -21.27 7.41
N ARG A 125 -2.18 -21.72 6.43
CA ARG A 125 -2.41 -23.15 6.20
C ARG A 125 -1.13 -23.92 5.85
N ASP A 126 -0.22 -23.33 5.08
CA ASP A 126 1.07 -23.94 4.73
C ASP A 126 1.94 -24.16 5.97
N LEU A 127 2.07 -23.12 6.81
CA LEU A 127 2.89 -23.17 8.02
C LEU A 127 2.31 -24.08 9.10
N THR A 128 0.99 -24.09 9.28
CA THR A 128 0.32 -24.94 10.29
C THR A 128 0.22 -26.40 9.88
N ARG A 129 0.24 -26.70 8.58
CA ARG A 129 0.20 -28.09 8.07
C ARG A 129 1.57 -28.76 8.13
N ALA A 130 2.65 -27.99 8.07
CA ALA A 130 3.99 -28.52 8.23
C ALA A 130 4.18 -28.99 9.69
N LEU A 131 4.85 -30.13 9.87
CA LEU A 131 5.20 -30.62 11.21
C LEU A 131 6.17 -29.66 11.92
N GLU A 132 7.10 -29.12 11.13
CA GLU A 132 8.10 -28.13 11.52
C GLU A 132 8.17 -27.04 10.44
N PHE A 133 8.56 -25.83 10.83
CA PHE A 133 8.55 -24.67 9.92
C PHE A 133 9.51 -24.85 8.72
N ASP A 134 10.56 -25.67 8.87
CA ASP A 134 11.57 -25.98 7.84
C ASP A 134 11.07 -26.97 6.76
N GLN A 135 9.85 -27.49 6.89
CA GLN A 135 9.20 -28.33 5.88
C GLN A 135 8.12 -27.57 5.10
N SER A 136 7.87 -26.31 5.45
CA SER A 136 6.87 -25.47 4.79
C SER A 136 7.24 -25.14 3.33
N ALA A 137 6.24 -24.83 2.50
CA ALA A 137 6.52 -24.35 1.15
C ALA A 137 7.22 -22.97 1.18
N LEU A 138 6.86 -22.10 2.13
CA LEU A 138 7.55 -20.82 2.32
C LEU A 138 9.05 -21.03 2.59
N TRP A 139 9.40 -21.95 3.49
CA TRP A 139 10.80 -22.28 3.78
C TRP A 139 11.55 -22.71 2.53
N ARG A 140 10.99 -23.65 1.75
CA ARG A 140 11.65 -24.13 0.53
C ARG A 140 11.92 -23.00 -0.45
N ARG A 141 10.98 -22.07 -0.61
CA ARG A 141 11.13 -20.92 -1.51
C ARG A 141 12.14 -19.88 -1.02
N VAL A 142 12.16 -19.59 0.28
CA VAL A 142 13.01 -18.53 0.84
C VAL A 142 14.41 -19.05 1.15
N TYR A 143 14.49 -20.19 1.84
CA TYR A 143 15.73 -20.78 2.29
C TYR A 143 16.34 -21.70 1.22
N GLU A 144 15.68 -22.79 0.83
CA GLU A 144 16.30 -23.81 -0.03
C GLU A 144 16.64 -23.27 -1.43
N ASP A 145 15.67 -22.71 -2.15
CA ASP A 145 15.83 -22.20 -3.52
C ASP A 145 16.84 -21.01 -3.58
N GLY A 146 17.04 -20.31 -2.47
CA GLY A 146 17.90 -19.12 -2.37
C GLY A 146 19.15 -19.37 -1.55
N PHE A 147 19.07 -19.09 -0.25
CA PHE A 147 20.20 -19.09 0.69
C PHE A 147 20.91 -20.47 0.84
N GLY A 148 20.14 -21.55 0.78
CA GLY A 148 20.58 -22.94 0.93
C GLY A 148 21.29 -23.49 -0.30
N THR A 149 20.93 -23.03 -1.50
CA THR A 149 21.47 -23.52 -2.78
C THR A 149 22.83 -22.89 -3.11
N ALA A 150 23.75 -23.69 -3.65
CA ALA A 150 25.04 -23.21 -4.16
C ALA A 150 24.82 -22.35 -5.42
N GLY A 151 25.36 -21.12 -5.42
CA GLY A 151 25.09 -20.15 -6.49
C GLY A 151 23.68 -19.52 -6.45
N GLY A 152 22.88 -19.84 -5.43
CA GLY A 152 21.58 -19.21 -5.20
C GLY A 152 21.73 -17.80 -4.63
N ASN A 153 20.79 -16.91 -4.97
CA ASN A 153 20.72 -15.56 -4.44
C ASN A 153 19.86 -15.55 -3.17
N ALA A 154 20.45 -15.17 -2.03
CA ALA A 154 19.74 -15.01 -0.77
C ALA A 154 18.75 -13.83 -0.84
N PHE A 155 17.60 -13.98 -0.20
CA PHE A 155 16.65 -12.89 -0.04
C PHE A 155 17.15 -11.91 1.03
N GLY A 156 17.19 -10.61 0.70
CA GLY A 156 17.61 -9.58 1.66
C GLY A 156 16.53 -9.25 2.70
N ALA A 157 15.28 -9.13 2.25
CA ALA A 157 14.11 -8.87 3.08
C ALA A 157 12.88 -9.51 2.43
N LEU A 158 11.87 -9.80 3.24
CA LEU A 158 10.57 -10.32 2.82
C LEU A 158 9.51 -9.24 3.07
N VAL A 159 8.72 -8.91 2.05
CA VAL A 159 7.65 -7.91 2.16
C VAL A 159 6.31 -8.62 2.08
N GLY A 160 5.54 -8.54 3.16
CA GLY A 160 4.20 -9.12 3.25
C GLY A 160 3.14 -8.05 3.08
N ASP A 161 2.36 -8.14 2.02
CA ASP A 161 1.17 -7.31 1.83
C ASP A 161 -0.01 -7.81 2.67
N TYR A 162 0.20 -7.83 3.98
CA TYR A 162 -0.77 -8.27 4.97
C TYR A 162 -0.85 -7.27 6.11
N GLU A 163 -2.02 -7.24 6.72
CA GLU A 163 -2.29 -6.47 7.94
C GLU A 163 -2.51 -7.45 9.08
N PHE A 164 -1.74 -7.32 10.16
CA PHE A 164 -1.79 -8.23 11.31
C PHE A 164 -2.54 -7.60 12.48
N SER A 165 -3.52 -8.34 13.00
CA SER A 165 -4.33 -8.03 14.17
C SER A 165 -3.86 -8.82 15.40
N ASN A 166 -4.56 -8.65 16.53
CA ASN A 166 -4.35 -9.47 17.73
C ASN A 166 -5.00 -10.86 17.66
N ASP A 167 -5.60 -11.23 16.52
CA ASP A 167 -6.20 -12.55 16.35
C ASP A 167 -5.18 -13.69 16.47
N ASN A 168 -5.64 -14.82 16.99
CA ASN A 168 -4.80 -15.99 17.22
C ASN A 168 -4.15 -16.52 15.92
N MET A 169 -4.89 -16.54 14.80
CA MET A 169 -4.34 -17.00 13.53
C MET A 169 -3.23 -16.08 13.02
N ASP A 170 -3.38 -14.78 13.27
CA ASP A 170 -2.40 -13.77 12.87
C ASP A 170 -1.10 -13.90 13.66
N ILE A 171 -1.19 -14.12 14.97
CA ILE A 171 0.00 -14.32 15.81
C ILE A 171 0.71 -15.63 15.49
N GLU A 172 -0.02 -16.71 15.25
CA GLU A 172 0.55 -18.00 14.82
C GLU A 172 1.26 -17.88 13.46
N LEU A 173 0.65 -17.15 12.52
CA LEU A 173 1.27 -16.84 11.23
C LEU A 173 2.57 -16.03 11.42
N LEU A 174 2.55 -14.99 12.27
CA LEU A 174 3.74 -14.21 12.57
C LEU A 174 4.85 -15.05 13.20
N GLN A 175 4.52 -15.97 14.09
CA GLN A 175 5.48 -16.90 14.69
C GLN A 175 6.14 -17.79 13.63
N GLY A 176 5.35 -18.43 12.76
CA GLY A 176 5.88 -19.29 11.70
C GLY A 176 6.75 -18.52 10.69
N VAL A 177 6.31 -17.33 10.27
CA VAL A 177 7.08 -16.48 9.35
C VAL A 177 8.35 -15.94 10.02
N ALA A 178 8.30 -15.60 11.30
CA ALA A 178 9.47 -15.12 12.05
C ALA A 178 10.58 -16.17 12.09
N SER A 179 10.24 -17.44 12.34
CA SER A 179 11.24 -18.53 12.36
C SER A 179 11.87 -18.80 10.98
N VAL A 180 11.09 -18.71 9.90
CA VAL A 180 11.62 -18.76 8.52
C VAL A 180 12.53 -17.55 8.23
N ALA A 181 12.07 -16.34 8.57
CA ALA A 181 12.80 -15.09 8.37
C ALA A 181 14.12 -15.06 9.15
N ALA A 182 14.12 -15.54 10.40
CA ALA A 182 15.29 -15.62 11.26
C ALA A 182 16.35 -16.55 10.69
N THR A 183 15.93 -17.72 10.19
CA THR A 183 16.87 -18.72 9.67
C THR A 183 17.44 -18.34 8.31
N ALA A 184 16.66 -17.66 7.47
CA ALA A 184 17.12 -17.10 6.20
C ALA A 184 17.89 -15.77 6.34
N PHE A 185 17.97 -15.22 7.55
CA PHE A 185 18.48 -13.88 7.81
C PHE A 185 17.81 -12.81 6.92
N ALA A 186 16.50 -12.94 6.69
CA ALA A 186 15.73 -12.07 5.80
C ALA A 186 14.54 -11.48 6.56
N PRO A 187 14.64 -10.26 7.11
CA PRO A 187 13.56 -9.66 7.91
C PRO A 187 12.25 -9.57 7.13
N PHE A 188 11.16 -9.93 7.80
CA PHE A 188 9.80 -9.83 7.30
C PHE A 188 9.15 -8.51 7.71
N ILE A 189 8.66 -7.77 6.72
CA ILE A 189 8.08 -6.44 6.87
C ILE A 189 6.63 -6.50 6.38
N ALA A 190 5.69 -6.16 7.25
CA ALA A 190 4.26 -6.13 6.95
C ALA A 190 3.60 -4.96 7.68
N ALA A 191 2.27 -4.82 7.60
CA ALA A 191 1.54 -3.78 8.33
C ALA A 191 0.87 -4.30 9.60
N ALA A 192 0.76 -3.41 10.60
CA ALA A 192 -0.17 -3.60 11.70
C ALA A 192 -1.58 -3.22 11.24
N ALA A 193 -2.59 -4.00 11.62
CA ALA A 193 -3.99 -3.67 11.42
C ALA A 193 -4.50 -2.77 12.57
N PRO A 194 -5.54 -1.94 12.37
CA PRO A 194 -6.20 -1.20 13.46
C PRO A 194 -6.64 -2.11 14.61
N GLY A 195 -7.11 -3.31 14.28
CA GLY A 195 -7.55 -4.31 15.26
C GLY A 195 -6.47 -4.77 16.23
N LEU A 196 -5.17 -4.60 15.92
CA LEU A 196 -4.09 -4.88 16.87
C LEU A 196 -4.07 -3.89 18.04
N PHE A 197 -4.68 -2.71 17.89
CA PHE A 197 -4.86 -1.71 18.93
C PHE A 197 -6.25 -1.76 19.56
N GLY A 198 -7.09 -2.73 19.16
CA GLY A 198 -8.51 -2.78 19.53
C GLY A 198 -9.36 -1.69 18.86
N LEU A 199 -8.92 -1.19 17.70
CA LEU A 199 -9.60 -0.14 16.94
C LEU A 199 -10.22 -0.70 15.65
N ASP A 200 -11.29 -0.07 15.19
CA ASP A 200 -11.85 -0.36 13.86
C ASP A 200 -11.12 0.43 12.76
N SER A 201 -10.61 1.63 13.09
CA SER A 201 -9.89 2.51 12.18
C SER A 201 -8.70 3.20 12.86
N PHE A 202 -7.63 3.45 12.10
CA PHE A 202 -6.49 4.22 12.60
C PHE A 202 -6.85 5.66 12.93
N THR A 203 -7.95 6.21 12.39
CA THR A 203 -8.44 7.56 12.73
C THR A 203 -8.77 7.74 14.21
N GLU A 204 -8.99 6.63 14.93
CA GLU A 204 -9.29 6.62 16.37
C GLU A 204 -8.04 6.54 17.24
N LEU A 205 -6.85 6.28 16.66
CA LEU A 205 -5.60 6.16 17.40
C LEU A 205 -5.29 7.38 18.31
N PRO A 206 -5.56 8.64 17.90
CA PRO A 206 -5.36 9.79 18.78
C PRO A 206 -6.21 9.76 20.06
N GLN A 207 -7.33 9.03 20.08
CA GLN A 207 -8.24 8.95 21.23
C GLN A 207 -7.69 8.07 22.36
N ILE A 208 -6.78 7.14 22.04
CA ILE A 208 -6.13 6.31 23.06
C ILE A 208 -5.18 7.19 23.88
N ARG A 209 -5.43 7.29 25.18
CA ARG A 209 -4.60 8.12 26.07
C ARG A 209 -3.21 7.52 26.30
N ASP A 210 -3.14 6.22 26.59
CA ASP A 210 -1.89 5.49 26.81
C ASP A 210 -1.94 4.14 26.08
N LEU A 211 -1.10 4.01 25.06
CA LEU A 211 -0.98 2.80 24.27
C LEU A 211 -0.36 1.64 25.06
N ALA A 212 0.54 1.92 26.01
CA ALA A 212 1.22 0.87 26.77
C ALA A 212 0.22 0.09 27.62
N THR A 213 -0.67 0.79 28.31
CA THR A 213 -1.73 0.18 29.12
C THR A 213 -2.65 -0.73 28.28
N THR A 214 -2.92 -0.40 27.01
CA THR A 214 -3.72 -1.26 26.12
C THR A 214 -3.07 -2.63 25.91
N PHE A 215 -1.75 -2.68 25.71
CA PHE A 215 -1.03 -3.93 25.47
C PHE A 215 -0.70 -4.71 26.76
N ASP A 216 -0.91 -4.09 27.93
CA ASP A 216 -0.74 -4.75 29.23
C ASP A 216 -1.95 -5.62 29.62
N ASP A 217 -3.08 -5.54 28.90
CA ASP A 217 -4.19 -6.48 29.08
C ASP A 217 -3.77 -7.89 28.66
N ALA A 218 -3.39 -8.68 29.65
CA ALA A 218 -2.94 -10.05 29.47
C ALA A 218 -4.02 -10.96 28.85
N THR A 219 -5.31 -10.64 28.97
CA THR A 219 -6.38 -11.48 28.44
C THR A 219 -6.42 -11.43 26.93
N LEU A 220 -6.27 -10.23 26.35
CA LEU A 220 -6.34 -10.00 24.91
C LEU A 220 -4.99 -10.15 24.22
N TYR A 221 -3.90 -9.77 24.91
CA TYR A 221 -2.57 -9.68 24.30
C TYR A 221 -1.55 -10.71 24.82
N ALA A 222 -1.97 -11.75 25.55
CA ALA A 222 -1.06 -12.81 26.03
C ALA A 222 -0.20 -13.41 24.90
N LYS A 223 -0.80 -13.84 23.79
CA LYS A 223 -0.06 -14.42 22.65
C LYS A 223 0.85 -13.38 21.98
N TRP A 224 0.37 -12.15 21.80
CA TRP A 224 1.16 -11.05 21.24
C TRP A 224 2.40 -10.74 22.09
N ASN A 225 2.21 -10.60 23.40
CA ASN A 225 3.31 -10.35 24.34
C ASN A 225 4.28 -11.52 24.41
N SER A 226 3.78 -12.77 24.35
CA SER A 226 4.63 -13.96 24.24
C SER A 226 5.47 -13.93 22.95
N PHE A 227 4.86 -13.59 21.80
CA PHE A 227 5.57 -13.45 20.53
C PHE A 227 6.65 -12.37 20.59
N ARG A 228 6.36 -11.19 21.14
CA ARG A 228 7.34 -10.10 21.32
C ARG A 228 8.52 -10.47 22.21
N ASN A 229 8.34 -11.40 23.14
CA ASN A 229 9.42 -11.90 24.00
C ASN A 229 10.25 -13.00 23.33
N SER A 230 9.78 -13.58 22.22
CA SER A 230 10.54 -14.54 21.42
C SER A 230 11.74 -13.87 20.75
N ASP A 231 12.85 -14.60 20.61
CA ASP A 231 14.05 -14.09 19.97
C ASP A 231 13.89 -13.91 18.46
N ASP A 232 13.07 -14.73 17.80
CA ASP A 232 12.79 -14.66 16.35
C ASP A 232 12.00 -13.41 15.95
N SER A 233 11.23 -12.82 16.89
CA SER A 233 10.41 -11.63 16.63
C SER A 233 11.23 -10.40 16.20
N ARG A 234 12.55 -10.42 16.40
CA ARG A 234 13.48 -9.40 15.89
C ARG A 234 13.56 -9.34 14.37
N PHE A 235 13.18 -10.42 13.68
CA PHE A 235 13.13 -10.46 12.23
C PHE A 235 11.78 -10.01 11.69
N VAL A 236 10.86 -9.53 12.54
CA VAL A 236 9.55 -9.02 12.11
C VAL A 236 9.43 -7.54 12.39
N VAL A 237 8.92 -6.81 11.40
CA VAL A 237 8.65 -5.37 11.48
C VAL A 237 7.22 -5.12 11.03
N LEU A 238 6.45 -4.43 11.87
CA LEU A 238 5.09 -4.02 11.54
C LEU A 238 5.04 -2.51 11.36
N THR A 239 4.78 -2.09 10.12
CA THR A 239 4.65 -0.70 9.71
C THR A 239 3.22 -0.18 9.90
N MET A 240 3.07 1.12 10.16
CA MET A 240 1.78 1.79 10.25
C MET A 240 1.92 3.30 10.00
N PRO A 241 0.84 4.03 9.69
CA PRO A 241 -0.46 3.55 9.23
C PRO A 241 -0.43 3.28 7.72
N ARG A 242 -1.57 3.06 7.05
CA ARG A 242 -1.58 2.91 5.58
C ARG A 242 -1.26 4.25 4.89
N VAL A 243 -0.85 4.16 3.63
CA VAL A 243 -0.41 5.30 2.81
C VAL A 243 -1.31 5.44 1.59
N LEU A 244 -1.57 6.66 1.15
CA LEU A 244 -2.42 6.91 0.00
C LEU A 244 -1.76 6.36 -1.27
N ALA A 245 -2.44 5.45 -1.98
CA ALA A 245 -1.89 4.76 -3.15
C ALA A 245 -1.92 5.63 -4.40
N ARG A 246 -2.87 6.56 -4.49
CA ARG A 246 -3.06 7.46 -5.63
C ARG A 246 -3.85 8.70 -5.22
N GLU A 247 -3.68 9.73 -6.02
CA GLU A 247 -4.60 10.87 -6.00
C GLU A 247 -5.97 10.45 -6.55
N PRO A 248 -7.07 11.02 -6.01
CA PRO A 248 -8.40 10.85 -6.56
C PRO A 248 -8.51 11.39 -7.98
N TYR A 249 -9.30 10.74 -8.83
CA TYR A 249 -9.55 11.23 -10.18
C TYR A 249 -10.50 12.43 -10.15
N GLY A 250 -10.19 13.42 -10.98
CA GLY A 250 -10.99 14.62 -11.09
C GLY A 250 -10.34 15.66 -11.99
N SER A 251 -11.11 16.65 -12.40
CA SER A 251 -10.65 17.69 -13.32
C SER A 251 -9.50 18.55 -12.78
N ASN A 252 -9.34 18.67 -11.46
CA ASN A 252 -8.23 19.45 -10.87
C ASN A 252 -7.10 18.59 -10.30
N ASN A 253 -7.31 17.29 -10.21
CA ASN A 253 -6.31 16.33 -9.76
C ASN A 253 -5.85 15.55 -11.00
N ARG A 254 -6.14 14.24 -11.03
CA ARG A 254 -5.84 13.35 -12.13
C ARG A 254 -6.99 13.25 -13.12
N ARG A 255 -6.83 13.86 -14.30
CA ARG A 255 -7.78 13.77 -15.42
C ARG A 255 -7.70 12.43 -16.15
N ILE A 256 -8.81 12.04 -16.74
CA ILE A 256 -8.89 10.97 -17.75
C ILE A 256 -9.36 11.60 -19.08
N ASP A 257 -9.05 10.96 -20.19
CA ASP A 257 -9.32 11.50 -21.53
C ASP A 257 -10.70 11.06 -22.06
N GLU A 258 -11.25 9.96 -21.55
CA GLU A 258 -12.45 9.30 -22.07
C GLU A 258 -13.75 10.07 -21.78
N PHE A 259 -13.89 10.60 -20.56
CA PHE A 259 -15.06 11.38 -20.14
C PHE A 259 -14.72 12.24 -18.92
N LYS A 260 -15.59 13.19 -18.54
CA LYS A 260 -15.38 14.03 -17.34
C LYS A 260 -15.67 13.22 -16.07
N PHE A 261 -14.71 12.39 -15.68
CA PHE A 261 -14.79 11.61 -14.45
C PHE A 261 -14.44 12.46 -13.23
N GLU A 262 -15.38 12.52 -12.30
CA GLU A 262 -15.17 13.08 -10.96
C GLU A 262 -15.43 11.99 -9.93
N GLU A 263 -14.38 11.56 -9.22
CA GLU A 263 -14.49 10.46 -8.28
C GLU A 263 -15.29 10.83 -7.03
N PHE A 264 -15.16 12.09 -6.59
CA PHE A 264 -15.86 12.67 -5.46
C PHE A 264 -16.77 13.81 -5.89
N ASP A 265 -17.82 14.08 -5.11
CA ASP A 265 -18.72 15.19 -5.39
C ASP A 265 -17.97 16.53 -5.33
N LEU A 266 -18.25 17.42 -6.29
CA LEU A 266 -17.65 18.75 -6.33
C LEU A 266 -18.33 19.70 -5.33
N ALA A 267 -17.54 20.58 -4.72
CA ALA A 267 -18.01 21.67 -3.89
C ALA A 267 -18.72 22.73 -4.75
N LYS A 268 -19.34 23.73 -4.09
CA LYS A 268 -20.11 24.81 -4.75
C LYS A 268 -19.32 25.61 -5.79
N ASP A 269 -17.99 25.58 -5.74
CA ASP A 269 -17.10 26.23 -6.71
C ASP A 269 -16.91 25.42 -8.00
N ASN A 270 -17.47 24.21 -8.07
CA ASN A 270 -17.38 23.24 -9.16
C ASN A 270 -15.92 22.98 -9.60
N ARG A 271 -14.98 23.08 -8.64
CA ARG A 271 -13.54 22.95 -8.87
C ARG A 271 -12.91 22.02 -7.85
N THR A 272 -13.21 22.20 -6.57
CA THR A 272 -12.63 21.33 -5.52
C THR A 272 -13.63 20.27 -5.12
N SER A 273 -13.18 19.08 -4.77
CA SER A 273 -14.07 18.06 -4.20
C SER A 273 -14.48 18.44 -2.78
N VAL A 274 -15.64 17.95 -2.36
CA VAL A 274 -16.03 17.95 -0.94
C VAL A 274 -15.19 16.93 -0.17
N GLU A 275 -15.22 17.03 1.15
CA GLU A 275 -14.62 16.03 2.03
C GLU A 275 -15.21 14.63 1.76
N ALA A 276 -14.36 13.72 1.31
CA ALA A 276 -14.70 12.32 1.10
C ALA A 276 -14.48 11.51 2.38
N ARG A 277 -15.27 10.41 2.51
CA ARG A 277 -15.07 9.48 3.63
C ARG A 277 -13.69 8.84 3.53
N HIS A 278 -13.08 8.61 4.68
CA HIS A 278 -11.74 8.04 4.77
C HIS A 278 -11.60 6.70 4.04
N ASP A 279 -12.63 5.85 4.12
CA ASP A 279 -12.69 4.53 3.50
C ASP A 279 -12.79 4.57 1.96
N GLN A 280 -13.17 5.70 1.37
CA GLN A 280 -13.30 5.82 -0.08
C GLN A 280 -11.96 6.05 -0.78
N TYR A 281 -10.94 6.49 -0.05
CA TYR A 281 -9.59 6.61 -0.59
C TYR A 281 -8.95 5.22 -0.77
N THR A 282 -8.19 5.07 -1.85
CA THR A 282 -7.41 3.84 -2.07
C THR A 282 -6.12 3.90 -1.26
N TRP A 283 -6.07 3.12 -0.18
CA TRP A 283 -4.89 2.98 0.68
C TRP A 283 -4.02 1.79 0.24
N MET A 284 -2.71 1.99 0.19
CA MET A 284 -1.71 0.93 0.03
C MET A 284 -1.02 0.62 1.35
N ASN A 285 -0.48 -0.59 1.42
CA ASN A 285 0.25 -1.06 2.58
C ASN A 285 1.59 -0.31 2.75
N CYS A 286 1.84 0.17 3.97
CA CYS A 286 3.07 0.90 4.32
C CYS A 286 4.34 0.03 4.23
N ALA A 287 4.20 -1.30 4.23
CA ALA A 287 5.30 -2.23 4.02
C ALA A 287 6.00 -2.00 2.66
N TYR A 288 5.25 -1.63 1.61
CA TYR A 288 5.82 -1.29 0.31
C TYR A 288 6.69 -0.03 0.39
N VAL A 289 6.27 0.96 1.19
CA VAL A 289 7.01 2.21 1.40
C VAL A 289 8.29 1.97 2.20
N GLN A 290 8.25 1.12 3.23
CA GLN A 290 9.47 0.73 3.93
C GLN A 290 10.42 -0.06 3.00
N ALA A 291 9.87 -0.88 2.11
CA ALA A 291 10.65 -1.63 1.14
C ALA A 291 11.35 -0.72 0.11
N THR A 292 10.72 0.37 -0.34
CA THR A 292 11.39 1.36 -1.22
C THR A 292 12.55 2.05 -0.52
N GLN A 293 12.45 2.33 0.79
CA GLN A 293 13.59 2.88 1.54
C GLN A 293 14.74 1.88 1.65
N LEU A 294 14.45 0.58 1.79
CA LEU A 294 15.48 -0.47 1.80
C LEU A 294 16.20 -0.58 0.45
N THR A 295 15.45 -0.59 -0.66
CA THR A 295 16.04 -0.68 -2.00
C THR A 295 16.85 0.58 -2.33
N LYS A 296 16.37 1.76 -1.93
CA LYS A 296 17.09 3.03 -2.03
C LYS A 296 18.40 3.00 -1.24
N ALA A 297 18.37 2.57 0.01
CA ALA A 297 19.56 2.45 0.86
C ALA A 297 20.59 1.47 0.27
N PHE A 298 20.14 0.32 -0.22
CA PHE A 298 20.99 -0.67 -0.87
C PHE A 298 21.64 -0.12 -2.14
N ARG A 299 20.90 0.60 -2.98
CA ARG A 299 21.46 1.24 -4.17
C ARG A 299 22.53 2.26 -3.80
N ASP A 300 22.26 3.10 -2.80
CA ASP A 300 23.13 4.22 -2.46
C ASP A 300 24.40 3.80 -1.71
N THR A 301 24.33 2.71 -0.93
CA THR A 301 25.43 2.32 -0.03
C THR A 301 25.84 0.86 -0.10
N ALA A 302 25.15 0.02 -0.88
CA ALA A 302 25.22 -1.44 -0.84
C ALA A 302 24.81 -2.07 0.52
N TRP A 303 24.30 -1.26 1.44
CA TRP A 303 23.83 -1.67 2.77
C TRP A 303 22.42 -1.14 3.04
N CYS A 304 21.60 -1.93 3.71
CA CYS A 304 20.22 -1.54 4.05
C CYS A 304 20.12 -0.90 5.45
N THR A 305 21.07 -0.01 5.79
CA THR A 305 21.16 0.60 7.13
C THR A 305 20.61 2.04 7.19
N ARG A 306 20.68 2.77 6.07
CA ARG A 306 20.17 4.15 5.91
C ARG A 306 18.68 4.19 5.60
N ILE A 307 17.87 3.78 6.57
CA ILE A 307 16.41 3.61 6.39
C ILE A 307 15.57 4.34 7.45
N ARG A 308 16.19 5.25 8.21
CA ARG A 308 15.52 5.97 9.30
C ARG A 308 16.06 7.38 9.48
N GLY A 309 15.25 8.23 10.09
CA GLY A 309 15.55 9.63 10.33
C GLY A 309 15.36 10.49 9.09
N PHE A 310 15.17 11.79 9.32
CA PHE A 310 14.87 12.77 8.27
C PHE A 310 15.95 12.82 7.18
N GLU A 311 17.22 12.88 7.56
CA GLU A 311 18.35 12.99 6.61
C GLU A 311 19.04 11.65 6.32
N ASN A 312 18.79 10.62 7.15
CA ASN A 312 19.49 9.34 7.09
C ASN A 312 18.69 8.26 6.33
N GLY A 313 17.97 8.69 5.29
CA GLY A 313 17.26 7.81 4.36
C GLY A 313 15.91 7.30 4.87
N GLY A 314 15.35 7.88 5.94
CA GLY A 314 13.99 7.59 6.41
C GLY A 314 12.90 8.45 5.76
N LYS A 315 13.27 9.52 5.03
CA LYS A 315 12.33 10.41 4.33
C LYS A 315 11.82 9.77 3.04
N VAL A 316 10.50 9.72 2.94
CA VAL A 316 9.71 9.29 1.78
C VAL A 316 9.12 10.55 1.16
N GLU A 317 9.43 10.79 -0.10
CA GLU A 317 9.05 12.01 -0.84
C GLU A 317 8.02 11.66 -1.92
N ASP A 318 7.36 12.69 -2.46
CA ASP A 318 6.41 12.55 -3.57
C ASP A 318 5.24 11.59 -3.25
N LEU A 319 4.71 11.70 -2.04
CA LEU A 319 3.52 10.96 -1.64
C LEU A 319 2.26 11.62 -2.22
N PRO A 320 1.30 10.85 -2.75
CA PRO A 320 0.04 11.38 -3.20
C PRO A 320 -0.68 12.12 -2.07
N PHE A 321 -1.25 13.28 -2.39
CA PHE A 321 -2.10 14.03 -1.47
C PHE A 321 -3.36 14.50 -2.20
N HIS A 322 -4.35 14.93 -1.43
CA HIS A 322 -5.61 15.39 -1.98
C HIS A 322 -6.08 16.65 -1.28
N VAL A 323 -6.33 17.73 -2.03
CA VAL A 323 -6.85 18.98 -1.47
C VAL A 323 -8.36 19.04 -1.68
N PHE A 324 -9.12 19.12 -0.59
CA PHE A 324 -10.57 19.20 -0.61
C PHE A 324 -11.06 20.45 0.12
N ARG A 325 -12.34 20.76 -0.02
CA ARG A 325 -13.00 21.82 0.76
C ARG A 325 -13.84 21.25 1.88
N THR A 326 -13.68 21.83 3.06
CA THR A 326 -14.50 21.51 4.24
C THR A 326 -15.91 22.10 4.10
N SER A 327 -16.83 21.67 4.96
CA SER A 327 -18.19 22.23 5.05
C SER A 327 -18.20 23.73 5.37
N GLU A 328 -17.15 24.23 6.05
CA GLU A 328 -16.94 25.63 6.39
C GLU A 328 -16.38 26.46 5.22
N GLY A 329 -15.90 25.79 4.15
CA GLY A 329 -15.43 26.41 2.92
C GLY A 329 -13.91 26.58 2.82
N ASP A 330 -13.18 26.20 3.87
CA ASP A 330 -11.72 26.22 3.90
C ASP A 330 -11.12 25.09 3.05
N ARG A 331 -9.91 25.33 2.54
CA ARG A 331 -9.15 24.32 1.79
C ARG A 331 -8.27 23.56 2.76
N GLU A 332 -8.41 22.25 2.78
CA GLU A 332 -7.59 21.36 3.58
C GLU A 332 -6.95 20.29 2.71
N GLN A 333 -5.73 19.90 3.09
CA GLN A 333 -5.02 18.79 2.48
C GLN A 333 -5.29 17.52 3.30
N LYS A 334 -5.78 16.49 2.63
CA LYS A 334 -5.81 15.14 3.17
C LYS A 334 -4.38 14.65 3.35
N CYS A 335 -4.10 14.18 4.56
CA CYS A 335 -2.84 13.59 4.92
C CYS A 335 -2.49 12.41 3.99
N PRO A 336 -1.24 12.31 3.48
CA PRO A 336 -0.80 11.18 2.66
C PRO A 336 -0.79 9.84 3.42
N THR A 337 -0.69 9.89 4.75
CA THR A 337 -0.89 8.74 5.65
C THR A 337 -2.29 8.83 6.25
N GLU A 338 -2.87 7.71 6.69
CA GLU A 338 -4.25 7.73 7.22
C GLU A 338 -4.46 8.71 8.38
N ILE A 339 -3.42 8.90 9.20
CA ILE A 339 -3.39 9.83 10.32
C ILE A 339 -2.06 10.58 10.41
N LEU A 340 -2.10 11.74 11.06
CA LEU A 340 -0.91 12.46 11.54
C LEU A 340 -0.49 11.89 12.90
N ILE A 341 0.78 11.47 13.02
CA ILE A 341 1.34 10.91 14.25
C ILE A 341 2.34 11.90 14.85
N PRO A 342 2.03 12.52 16.01
CA PRO A 342 2.97 13.40 16.71
C PRO A 342 4.18 12.65 17.27
N ASP A 343 5.29 13.35 17.48
CA ASP A 343 6.56 12.79 17.98
C ASP A 343 6.42 11.99 19.30
N THR A 344 5.58 12.47 20.22
CA THR A 344 5.31 11.76 21.48
C THR A 344 4.68 10.39 21.24
N ARG A 345 3.73 10.33 20.28
CA ARG A 345 3.03 9.12 19.89
C ARG A 345 3.93 8.18 19.08
N GLU A 346 4.78 8.72 18.21
CA GLU A 346 5.79 7.94 17.50
C GLU A 346 6.70 7.22 18.50
N ASN A 347 7.18 7.91 19.53
CA ASN A 347 8.06 7.33 20.54
C ASN A 347 7.36 6.23 21.36
N GLU A 348 6.07 6.39 21.68
CA GLU A 348 5.25 5.35 22.32
C GLU A 348 5.14 4.10 21.42
N LEU A 349 4.76 4.28 20.16
CA LEU A 349 4.65 3.20 19.17
C LEU A 349 5.99 2.48 18.95
N SER A 350 7.08 3.25 18.88
CA SER A 350 8.44 2.75 18.75
C SER A 350 8.84 1.86 19.94
N LYS A 351 8.52 2.26 21.18
CA LYS A 351 8.73 1.41 22.37
C LYS A 351 7.88 0.14 22.36
N LEU A 352 6.73 0.18 21.70
CA LEU A 352 5.85 -0.96 21.51
C LEU A 352 6.24 -1.86 20.32
N GLY A 353 7.31 -1.54 19.60
CA GLY A 353 7.84 -2.35 18.51
C GLY A 353 7.14 -2.12 17.16
N PHE A 354 6.46 -0.99 17.00
CA PHE A 354 5.84 -0.57 15.74
C PHE A 354 6.71 0.44 15.01
N LEU A 355 6.68 0.36 13.68
CA LEU A 355 7.37 1.30 12.81
C LEU A 355 6.36 2.28 12.21
N ALA A 356 6.28 3.47 12.80
CA ALA A 356 5.36 4.51 12.37
C ALA A 356 5.95 5.37 11.24
N LEU A 357 5.16 5.62 10.19
CA LEU A 357 5.43 6.61 9.16
C LEU A 357 4.76 7.93 9.56
N CYS A 358 5.58 8.93 9.90
CA CYS A 358 5.10 10.24 10.33
C CYS A 358 5.07 11.20 9.14
N SER A 359 3.86 11.56 8.70
CA SER A 359 3.64 12.60 7.70
C SER A 359 3.80 13.99 8.29
N TYR A 360 4.35 14.90 7.48
CA TYR A 360 4.45 16.31 7.83
C TYR A 360 3.20 17.06 7.34
N LYS A 361 2.65 17.89 8.22
CA LYS A 361 1.44 18.66 7.92
C LYS A 361 1.70 19.59 6.72
N ASP A 362 0.74 19.64 5.79
CA ASP A 362 0.75 20.51 4.61
C ASP A 362 1.95 20.27 3.67
N THR A 363 2.45 19.03 3.65
CA THR A 363 3.55 18.61 2.77
C THR A 363 3.23 17.27 2.11
N ASP A 364 4.02 16.91 1.10
CA ASP A 364 3.94 15.69 0.30
C ASP A 364 4.95 14.61 0.76
N TYR A 365 5.56 14.76 1.93
CA TYR A 365 6.55 13.82 2.44
C TYR A 365 6.23 13.29 3.84
N ALA A 366 6.78 12.12 4.13
CA ALA A 366 6.68 11.47 5.43
C ALA A 366 8.02 10.85 5.83
N VAL A 367 8.22 10.57 7.12
CA VAL A 367 9.50 10.11 7.66
C VAL A 367 9.32 8.95 8.61
N PHE A 368 10.12 7.90 8.42
CA PHE A 368 10.36 6.89 9.44
C PHE A 368 11.45 7.38 10.40
N PHE A 369 11.09 7.84 11.60
CA PHE A 369 12.07 8.28 12.60
C PHE A 369 12.73 7.10 13.33
N GLY A 370 11.92 6.12 13.72
CA GLY A 370 12.35 4.83 14.24
C GLY A 370 12.72 3.83 13.14
N ALA A 371 13.11 2.63 13.58
CA ALA A 371 13.24 1.43 12.77
C ALA A 371 13.24 0.21 13.70
N GLN A 372 12.23 0.16 14.58
CA GLN A 372 12.11 -0.89 15.59
C GLN A 372 11.51 -2.14 14.97
N THR A 373 11.95 -3.28 15.48
CA THR A 373 11.33 -4.58 15.23
C THR A 373 10.26 -4.83 16.28
N VAL A 374 9.45 -5.86 16.10
CA VAL A 374 8.39 -6.24 17.04
C VAL A 374 8.96 -6.68 18.39
N GLN A 375 10.22 -7.13 18.42
CA GLN A 375 10.86 -7.66 19.62
C GLN A 375 10.86 -6.66 20.79
N LYS A 376 10.46 -7.13 21.96
CA LYS A 376 10.67 -6.43 23.22
C LYS A 376 12.09 -6.72 23.72
N ALA A 377 12.97 -5.71 23.66
CA ALA A 377 14.36 -5.85 24.12
C ALA A 377 14.41 -6.29 25.60
N LYS A 378 15.17 -7.36 25.88
CA LYS A 378 15.38 -7.90 27.22
C LYS A 378 16.17 -6.90 28.08
N LYS A 379 15.79 -6.75 29.34
CA LYS A 379 16.52 -5.96 30.34
C LYS A 379 17.29 -6.89 31.26
N TYR A 380 18.57 -6.63 31.45
CA TYR A 380 19.45 -7.42 32.31
C TYR A 380 19.77 -6.63 33.58
N LEU A 381 19.46 -7.22 34.74
CA LEU A 381 19.73 -6.60 36.04
C LEU A 381 21.25 -6.62 36.30
N GLY A 382 21.83 -5.45 36.59
CA GLY A 382 23.26 -5.32 36.92
C GLY A 382 24.21 -5.31 35.72
N ASP A 383 23.73 -5.59 34.50
CA ASP A 383 24.53 -5.54 33.27
C ASP A 383 23.92 -4.53 32.28
N HIS A 384 24.45 -3.30 32.34
CA HIS A 384 24.02 -2.23 31.44
C HIS A 384 24.40 -2.52 29.99
N ALA A 385 25.60 -3.08 29.76
CA ALA A 385 26.10 -3.37 28.42
C ALA A 385 25.24 -4.45 27.72
N ALA A 386 24.84 -5.52 28.43
CA ALA A 386 23.94 -6.52 27.89
C ALA A 386 22.56 -5.93 27.54
N THR A 387 22.05 -4.99 28.36
CA THR A 387 20.78 -4.31 28.10
C THR A 387 20.86 -3.43 26.85
N GLU A 388 21.96 -2.70 26.67
CA GLU A 388 22.19 -1.89 25.47
C GLU A 388 22.32 -2.75 24.21
N ASN A 389 23.07 -3.86 24.29
CA ASN A 389 23.23 -4.82 23.18
C ASN A 389 21.90 -5.45 22.77
N ALA A 390 21.03 -5.77 23.73
CA ALA A 390 19.69 -6.26 23.46
C ALA A 390 18.82 -5.20 22.78
N ALA A 391 18.94 -3.92 23.17
CA ALA A 391 18.23 -2.83 22.52
C ALA A 391 18.71 -2.56 21.08
N ILE A 392 20.01 -2.74 20.79
CA ILE A 392 20.55 -2.67 19.43
C ILE A 392 20.02 -3.81 18.57
N SER A 393 19.93 -5.01 19.15
CA SER A 393 19.45 -6.22 18.47
C SER A 393 17.96 -6.17 18.09
N ALA A 394 17.16 -5.31 18.73
CA ALA A 394 15.75 -5.12 18.42
C ALA A 394 15.48 -4.07 17.33
N ARG A 395 16.52 -3.54 16.68
CA ARG A 395 16.41 -2.48 15.66
C ARG A 395 16.74 -3.02 14.27
N LEU A 396 15.85 -2.77 13.31
CA LEU A 396 15.94 -3.25 11.93
C LEU A 396 17.27 -2.90 11.23
N PRO A 397 17.84 -1.68 11.32
CA PRO A 397 19.07 -1.34 10.58
C PRO A 397 20.25 -2.25 10.95
N TYR A 398 20.34 -2.63 12.23
CA TYR A 398 21.41 -3.52 12.71
C TYR A 398 21.14 -4.97 12.33
N ILE A 399 19.87 -5.40 12.32
CA ILE A 399 19.49 -6.70 11.79
C ILE A 399 19.81 -6.79 10.30
N MET A 400 19.50 -5.76 9.51
CA MET A 400 19.84 -5.74 8.08
C MET A 400 21.37 -5.84 7.85
N ALA A 401 22.17 -5.15 8.66
CA ALA A 401 23.63 -5.22 8.58
C ALA A 401 24.14 -6.62 8.94
N SER A 402 23.69 -7.20 10.06
CA SER A 402 24.11 -8.53 10.48
C SER A 402 23.64 -9.63 9.52
N SER A 403 22.42 -9.50 9.00
CA SER A 403 21.87 -10.36 7.95
C SER A 403 22.76 -10.38 6.70
N ARG A 404 23.19 -9.21 6.22
CA ARG A 404 24.06 -9.11 5.05
C ARG A 404 25.43 -9.76 5.28
N ILE A 405 26.00 -9.59 6.48
CA ILE A 405 27.23 -10.27 6.88
C ILE A 405 27.03 -11.79 6.92
N ALA A 406 25.90 -12.26 7.47
CA ALA A 406 25.57 -13.69 7.51
C ALA A 406 25.44 -14.28 6.09
N HIS A 407 24.82 -13.54 5.17
CA HIS A 407 24.74 -13.93 3.75
C HIS A 407 26.12 -14.06 3.12
N TYR A 408 27.02 -13.08 3.32
CA TYR A 408 28.38 -13.17 2.82
C TYR A 408 29.17 -14.33 3.44
N LEU A 409 29.11 -14.48 4.77
CA LEU A 409 29.81 -15.56 5.47
C LEU A 409 29.34 -16.93 4.99
N LYS A 410 28.05 -17.10 4.71
CA LYS A 410 27.51 -18.35 4.15
C LYS A 410 28.15 -18.69 2.81
N CYS A 411 28.24 -17.74 1.89
CA CYS A 411 28.86 -17.94 0.58
C CYS A 411 30.37 -18.23 0.72
N ILE A 412 31.08 -17.40 1.49
CA ILE A 412 32.52 -17.55 1.75
C ILE A 412 32.84 -18.91 2.37
N ALA A 413 32.08 -19.32 3.39
CA ALA A 413 32.31 -20.59 4.07
C ALA A 413 32.06 -21.76 3.11
N ARG A 414 31.03 -21.68 2.26
CA ARG A 414 30.71 -22.70 1.26
C ARG A 414 31.84 -22.87 0.25
N ASP A 415 32.38 -21.76 -0.28
CA ASP A 415 33.46 -21.79 -1.27
C ASP A 415 34.78 -22.33 -0.69
N LYS A 416 34.97 -22.23 0.63
CA LYS A 416 36.14 -22.77 1.34
C LYS A 416 36.03 -24.24 1.74
N ILE A 417 34.86 -24.88 1.58
CA ILE A 417 34.72 -26.32 1.87
C ILE A 417 35.62 -27.11 0.91
N GLY A 418 36.52 -27.92 1.45
CA GLY A 418 37.48 -28.71 0.67
C GLY A 418 38.83 -28.02 0.42
N ALA A 419 39.01 -26.76 0.86
CA ALA A 419 40.31 -26.12 0.87
C ALA A 419 41.16 -26.63 2.05
N PHE A 420 42.44 -26.91 1.82
CA PHE A 420 43.41 -27.18 2.88
C PHE A 420 43.76 -25.86 3.60
N THR A 421 42.99 -25.49 4.62
CA THR A 421 43.17 -24.23 5.37
C THR A 421 43.39 -24.55 6.85
N GLU A 422 44.46 -24.03 7.44
CA GLU A 422 44.68 -24.16 8.88
C GLU A 422 43.84 -23.13 9.67
N ARG A 423 43.64 -23.37 10.98
CA ARG A 423 42.89 -22.46 11.87
C ARG A 423 43.37 -21.01 11.77
N LYS A 424 44.69 -20.81 11.80
CA LYS A 424 45.31 -19.47 11.80
C LYS A 424 45.05 -18.74 10.48
N GLU A 425 45.15 -19.44 9.35
CA GLU A 425 44.90 -18.88 8.03
C GLU A 425 43.42 -18.47 7.87
N LEU A 426 42.50 -19.27 8.41
CA LEU A 426 41.08 -18.93 8.40
C LEU A 426 40.80 -17.69 9.26
N GLU A 427 41.42 -17.60 10.44
CA GLU A 427 41.31 -16.44 11.33
C GLU A 427 41.84 -15.16 10.65
N ASP A 428 43.02 -15.23 10.04
CA ASP A 428 43.64 -14.10 9.34
C ASP A 428 42.82 -13.67 8.12
N PHE A 429 42.26 -14.63 7.38
CA PHE A 429 41.36 -14.37 6.26
C PHE A 429 40.08 -13.65 6.71
N LEU A 430 39.41 -14.16 7.75
CA LEU A 430 38.16 -13.58 8.24
C LEU A 430 38.39 -12.18 8.82
N LYS A 431 39.48 -11.96 9.56
CA LYS A 431 39.88 -10.64 10.05
C LYS A 431 40.09 -9.66 8.90
N ARG A 432 40.88 -10.04 7.89
CA ARG A 432 41.13 -9.19 6.73
C ARG A 432 39.85 -8.86 5.95
N TRP A 433 38.97 -9.85 5.80
CA TRP A 433 37.70 -9.67 5.11
C TRP A 433 36.77 -8.69 5.85
N ILE A 434 36.56 -8.88 7.16
CA ILE A 434 35.67 -7.99 7.91
C ILE A 434 36.23 -6.58 8.07
N SER A 435 37.56 -6.43 8.19
CA SER A 435 38.22 -5.12 8.26
C SER A 435 37.97 -4.25 7.03
N ALA A 436 37.65 -4.81 5.86
CA ALA A 436 37.26 -4.02 4.69
C ALA A 436 35.93 -3.27 4.85
N TYR A 437 35.10 -3.68 5.82
CA TYR A 437 33.80 -3.08 6.14
C TYR A 437 33.81 -2.28 7.44
N VAL A 438 34.93 -2.24 8.15
CA VAL A 438 35.09 -1.51 9.41
C VAL A 438 35.96 -0.30 9.16
N LEU A 439 35.40 0.90 9.36
CA LEU A 439 36.18 2.12 9.43
C LEU A 439 36.66 2.26 10.87
N ASP A 440 37.94 2.00 11.11
CA ASP A 440 38.53 2.23 12.42
C ASP A 440 38.75 3.74 12.59
N SER A 441 37.83 4.41 13.29
CA SER A 441 37.94 5.83 13.60
C SER A 441 38.95 6.03 14.72
N ALA A 442 40.22 5.79 14.43
CA ALA A 442 41.36 6.08 15.29
C ALA A 442 42.54 6.57 14.45
N THR A 443 42.37 7.76 13.85
CA THR A 443 43.46 8.69 13.52
C THR A 443 43.01 10.10 13.84
#